data_AF-A0A8S2VL70-F1
#
_entry.id   AF-A0A8S2VL70-F1
#
_cell.length_a   1.000
_cell.length_b   1.000
_cell.length_c   1.000
_cell.angle_alpha   90.00
_cell.angle_beta   90.00
_cell.angle_gamma   90.00
#
_symmetry.space_group_name_H-M   'P 1'
#
loop_
_entity.id
_entity.type
_entity.pdbx_description
1 polymer ?
#
loop_
_entity_poly.entity_id
_entity_poly.type
_entity_poly.pdbx_seq_one_letter_code
_entity_poly.pdbx_strand_id
1 'polypeptide(L)'
;SNNYIQDITIDTDSIDFDSQHVATSAVLSYSVTIGGTTHQANTLRLIIELFDAQGILVVNNTDSQSRLIVNKPNLWEPCGMNHTHPCTEESY
;
A
#
# COMPACT_ATOMS: atom_id res chain seq x y z
N SER A 1 20.49 12.14 -17.02
CA SER A 1 19.27 11.34 -17.18
C SER A 1 18.39 11.63 -15.99
N ASN A 2 17.20 12.20 -16.20
CA ASN A 2 16.29 12.54 -15.11
C ASN A 2 15.13 11.56 -15.14
N ASN A 3 15.25 10.47 -14.38
CA ASN A 3 14.16 9.51 -14.15
C ASN A 3 13.55 9.82 -12.79
N TYR A 4 12.23 9.81 -12.70
CA TYR A 4 11.50 10.09 -11.46
C TYR A 4 10.20 9.29 -11.42
N ILE A 5 9.67 9.10 -10.22
CA ILE A 5 8.32 8.56 -10.06
C ILE A 5 7.34 9.64 -10.51
N GLN A 6 6.64 9.38 -11.61
CA GLN A 6 5.64 10.30 -12.12
C GLN A 6 4.31 10.12 -11.38
N ASP A 7 3.96 8.86 -11.10
CA ASP A 7 2.70 8.53 -10.42
C ASP A 7 2.79 7.19 -9.69
N ILE A 8 2.00 7.06 -8.63
CA ILE A 8 1.77 5.82 -7.90
C ILE A 8 0.28 5.69 -7.67
N THR A 9 -0.31 4.61 -8.17
CA THR A 9 -1.70 4.24 -7.87
C THR A 9 -1.68 3.02 -6.96
N ILE A 10 -2.51 3.04 -5.91
CA ILE A 10 -2.72 1.92 -5.00
C ILE A 10 -4.22 1.81 -4.76
N ASP A 11 -4.77 0.63 -5.02
CA ASP A 11 -6.18 0.31 -4.82
C ASP A 11 -6.32 -0.90 -3.90
N THR A 12 -7.33 -0.88 -3.03
CA THR A 12 -7.73 -2.06 -2.25
C THR A 12 -8.71 -2.89 -3.07
N ASP A 13 -8.27 -4.05 -3.55
CA ASP A 13 -9.08 -4.94 -4.36
C ASP A 13 -10.11 -5.70 -3.51
N SER A 14 -9.69 -6.20 -2.34
CA SER A 14 -10.55 -6.96 -1.44
C SER A 14 -10.04 -6.96 0.00
N ILE A 15 -10.95 -7.21 0.93
CA ILE A 15 -10.66 -7.43 2.36
C ILE A 15 -11.44 -8.67 2.80
N ASP A 16 -10.74 -9.63 3.38
CA ASP A 16 -11.32 -10.84 3.93
C ASP A 16 -11.53 -10.66 5.44
N PHE A 17 -12.67 -11.15 5.93
CA PHE A 17 -13.05 -11.08 7.34
C PHE A 17 -13.36 -12.48 7.89
N ASP A 18 -13.13 -12.68 9.18
CA ASP A 18 -13.62 -13.85 9.89
C ASP A 18 -15.10 -13.70 10.33
N SER A 19 -15.62 -14.71 11.03
CA SER A 19 -17.00 -14.70 11.55
C SER A 19 -17.28 -13.62 12.60
N GLN A 20 -16.24 -13.01 13.18
CA GLN A 20 -16.34 -11.91 14.14
C GLN A 20 -16.15 -10.54 13.47
N HIS A 21 -16.06 -10.52 12.13
CA HIS A 21 -15.81 -9.32 11.33
C HIS A 21 -14.44 -8.68 11.59
N VAL A 22 -13.44 -9.49 11.98
CA VAL A 22 -12.05 -9.07 12.09
C VAL A 22 -11.34 -9.31 10.77
N ALA A 23 -10.63 -8.31 10.25
CA ALA A 23 -9.90 -8.41 9.00
C ALA A 23 -8.76 -9.43 9.08
N THR A 24 -8.76 -10.43 8.20
CA THR A 24 -7.76 -11.52 8.17
C THR A 24 -6.74 -11.32 7.05
N SER A 25 -7.14 -10.72 5.93
CA SER A 25 -6.26 -10.30 4.85
C SER A 25 -6.83 -9.13 4.05
N ALA A 26 -5.96 -8.37 3.40
CA ALA A 26 -6.33 -7.43 2.34
C ALA A 26 -5.45 -7.63 1.11
N VAL A 27 -6.04 -7.50 -0.08
CA VAL A 27 -5.35 -7.52 -1.36
C VAL A 27 -5.27 -6.09 -1.88
N LEU A 28 -4.06 -5.60 -2.11
CA LEU A 28 -3.80 -4.29 -2.69
C LEU A 28 -3.24 -4.47 -4.09
N SER A 29 -3.78 -3.78 -5.08
CA SER A 29 -3.15 -3.62 -6.39
C SER A 29 -2.37 -2.32 -6.41
N TYR A 30 -1.19 -2.31 -7.00
CA TYR A 30 -0.43 -1.08 -7.21
C TYR A 30 0.14 -1.00 -8.63
N SER A 31 0.38 0.24 -9.06
CA SER A 31 1.11 0.56 -10.28
C SER A 31 1.97 1.80 -10.08
N VAL A 32 3.20 1.77 -10.58
CA VAL A 32 4.19 2.83 -10.52
C VAL A 32 4.53 3.27 -11.93
N THR A 33 4.27 4.54 -12.24
CA THR A 33 4.62 5.13 -13.53
C THR A 33 5.92 5.91 -13.41
N ILE A 34 6.90 5.59 -14.27
CA ILE A 34 8.20 6.25 -14.29
C ILE A 34 8.25 7.25 -15.45
N GLY A 35 8.47 8.53 -15.11
CA GLY A 35 8.69 9.61 -16.07
C GLY A 35 10.17 9.88 -16.32
N GLY A 36 10.49 10.51 -17.46
CA GLY A 36 11.86 10.91 -17.80
C GLY A 36 12.19 10.83 -19.29
N THR A 37 13.37 11.33 -19.67
CA THR A 37 13.80 11.43 -21.08
C THR A 37 14.64 10.24 -21.54
N THR A 38 14.84 9.22 -20.71
CA THR A 38 15.67 8.05 -21.04
C THR A 38 14.98 6.77 -20.55
N HIS A 39 13.98 6.31 -21.31
CA HIS A 39 13.33 5.02 -21.10
C HIS A 39 14.22 3.85 -21.55
N GLN A 40 15.47 3.78 -21.05
CA GLN A 40 16.21 2.53 -21.12
C GLN A 40 15.65 1.61 -20.02
N ALA A 41 14.65 0.83 -20.40
CA ALA A 41 13.91 -0.09 -19.53
C ALA A 41 14.79 -1.06 -18.72
N ASN A 42 16.06 -1.25 -19.11
CA ASN A 42 16.96 -2.23 -18.51
C ASN A 42 17.94 -1.67 -17.45
N THR A 43 17.95 -0.36 -17.19
CA THR A 43 18.88 0.25 -16.21
C THR A 43 18.25 0.64 -14.88
N LEU A 44 16.91 0.68 -14.80
CA LEU A 44 16.20 1.07 -13.59
C LEU A 44 15.73 -0.16 -12.83
N ARG A 45 16.02 -0.21 -11.53
CA ARG A 45 15.46 -1.19 -10.62
C ARG A 45 14.51 -0.47 -9.68
N LEU A 46 13.30 -0.99 -9.56
CA LEU A 46 12.32 -0.52 -8.59
C LEU A 46 12.31 -1.46 -7.39
N ILE A 47 12.17 -0.87 -6.22
CA ILE A 47 11.96 -1.58 -4.96
C ILE A 47 10.72 -0.94 -4.35
N ILE A 48 9.71 -1.78 -4.09
CA ILE A 48 8.44 -1.40 -3.50
C ILE A 48 8.37 -2.09 -2.16
N GLU A 49 8.17 -1.31 -1.11
CA GLU A 49 8.14 -1.79 0.27
C GLU A 49 6.93 -1.17 0.97
N LEU A 50 6.10 -2.02 1.54
CA LEU A 50 4.99 -1.61 2.41
C LEU A 50 5.44 -1.78 3.85
N PHE A 51 5.29 -0.72 4.65
CA PHE A 51 5.61 -0.71 6.06
C PHE A 51 4.35 -0.50 6.89
N ASP A 52 4.32 -1.06 8.10
CA ASP A 52 3.29 -0.74 9.09
C ASP A 52 3.58 0.59 9.82
N ALA A 53 2.68 0.96 10.73
CA ALA A 53 2.80 2.20 11.51
C ALA A 53 4.02 2.22 12.47
N GLN A 54 4.67 1.08 12.71
CA GLN A 54 5.89 0.97 13.51
C GLN A 54 7.15 0.98 12.62
N GLY A 55 7.00 1.09 11.30
CA GLY A 55 8.09 1.03 10.34
C GLY A 55 8.60 -0.38 10.07
N ILE A 56 7.82 -1.42 10.37
CA ILE A 56 8.17 -2.81 10.08
C ILE A 56 7.74 -3.15 8.65
N LEU A 57 8.66 -3.72 7.86
CA LEU A 57 8.39 -4.17 6.51
C LEU A 57 7.37 -5.33 6.53
N VAL A 58 6.23 -5.15 5.88
CA VAL A 58 5.15 -6.16 5.81
C VAL A 58 5.13 -6.89 4.47
N VAL A 59 5.37 -6.18 3.36
CA VAL A 59 5.40 -6.76 2.00
C VAL A 59 6.45 -6.04 1.16
N ASN A 60 7.14 -6.75 0.28
CA ASN A 60 8.02 -6.14 -0.72
C ASN A 60 7.81 -6.71 -2.13
N ASN A 61 8.24 -5.96 -3.14
CA ASN A 61 8.19 -6.36 -4.54
C ASN A 61 9.19 -5.52 -5.37
N THR A 62 9.49 -5.97 -6.59
CA THR A 62 10.36 -5.27 -7.54
C THR A 62 9.67 -4.90 -8.85
N ASP A 63 8.47 -5.45 -9.08
CA ASP A 63 7.68 -5.16 -10.28
C ASP A 63 7.10 -3.75 -10.23
N SER A 64 6.96 -3.08 -11.39
CA SER A 64 6.34 -1.75 -11.42
C SER A 64 4.82 -1.79 -11.22
N GLN A 65 4.19 -2.96 -11.40
CA GLN A 65 2.79 -3.20 -11.08
C GLN A 65 2.65 -4.61 -10.52
N SER A 66 1.89 -4.79 -9.45
CA SER A 66 1.61 -6.12 -8.91
C SER A 66 0.48 -6.08 -7.89
N ARG A 67 0.23 -7.23 -7.25
CA ARG A 67 -0.66 -7.36 -6.10
C ARG A 67 0.15 -7.66 -4.84
N LEU A 68 -0.23 -7.02 -3.75
CA LEU A 68 0.32 -7.23 -2.40
C LEU A 68 -0.77 -7.88 -1.55
N ILE A 69 -0.39 -8.92 -0.80
CA ILE A 69 -1.28 -9.54 0.19
C ILE A 69 -0.80 -9.12 1.56
N VAL A 70 -1.64 -8.38 2.28
CA VAL A 70 -1.37 -7.95 3.66
C VAL A 70 -2.14 -8.86 4.60
N ASN A 71 -1.41 -9.61 5.42
CA ASN A 71 -2.01 -10.49 6.42
C ASN A 71 -2.37 -9.69 7.67
N LYS A 72 -3.59 -9.89 8.19
CA LYS A 72 -4.15 -9.23 9.38
C LYS A 72 -3.94 -7.69 9.34
N PRO A 73 -4.46 -7.02 8.31
CA PRO A 73 -4.24 -5.58 8.15
C PRO A 73 -4.91 -4.79 9.27
N ASN A 74 -4.30 -3.67 9.65
CA ASN A 74 -5.00 -2.64 10.40
C ASN A 74 -5.78 -1.79 9.39
N LEU A 75 -7.11 -1.85 9.43
CA LEU A 75 -7.94 -1.10 8.50
C LEU A 75 -8.01 0.36 8.90
N TRP A 76 -8.00 1.24 7.91
CA TRP A 76 -8.41 2.62 8.11
C TRP A 76 -9.93 2.67 8.28
N GLU A 77 -10.38 3.37 9.30
CA GLU A 77 -11.79 3.54 9.62
C GLU A 77 -12.10 5.01 9.83
N PRO A 78 -13.30 5.49 9.43
CA PRO A 78 -13.76 6.81 9.83
C PRO A 78 -13.78 6.96 11.34
N CYS A 79 -13.53 8.17 11.82
CA CYS A 79 -13.58 8.47 13.24
C CYS A 79 -14.94 8.07 13.86
N GLY A 80 -14.90 7.47 15.06
CA GLY A 80 -16.08 7.05 15.79
C GLY A 80 -16.74 5.74 15.34
N MET A 81 -16.23 5.07 14.30
CA MET A 81 -16.69 3.71 13.94
C MET A 81 -16.13 2.62 14.86
N ASN A 82 -15.04 2.88 15.60
CA ASN A 82 -14.40 1.90 16.49
C ASN A 82 -13.76 2.56 17.72
N HIS A 83 -13.55 1.78 18.79
CA HIS A 83 -12.96 2.25 20.06
C HIS A 83 -11.51 2.76 19.91
N THR A 84 -10.83 2.42 18.82
CA THR A 84 -9.42 2.77 18.55
C THR A 84 -9.24 4.07 17.77
N HIS A 85 -10.31 4.68 17.24
CA HIS A 85 -10.25 5.94 16.49
C HIS A 85 -11.19 7.00 17.09
N PRO A 86 -10.85 7.58 18.26
CA PRO A 86 -11.61 8.70 18.82
C PRO A 86 -11.54 9.92 17.90
N CYS A 87 -12.66 10.63 17.72
CA CYS A 87 -12.78 11.78 16.82
C CYS A 87 -11.99 13.04 17.24
N THR A 88 -11.06 12.91 18.18
CA THR A 88 -10.23 13.99 18.71
C THR A 88 -8.83 14.01 18.11
N GLU A 89 -8.44 12.99 17.35
CA GLU A 89 -7.14 12.96 16.66
C GLU A 89 -7.29 13.46 15.23
N GLU A 90 -6.42 14.40 14.82
CA GLU A 90 -6.34 14.86 13.44
C GLU A 90 -5.98 13.68 12.55
N SER A 91 -6.86 13.36 11.60
CA SER A 91 -6.61 12.35 10.57
C SER A 91 -5.53 12.87 9.62
N TYR A 92 -4.34 12.26 9.67
CA TYR A 92 -3.23 12.49 8.74
C TYR A 92 -3.40 11.70 7.44
#